data_AF-A0A2U3YY16-F1
#
_entry.id   AF-A0A2U3YY16-F1
#
_cell.length_a   1.000
_cell.length_b   1.000
_cell.length_c   1.000
_cell.angle_alpha   90.00
_cell.angle_beta   90.00
_cell.angle_gamma   90.00
#
_symmetry.space_group_name_H-M   'P 1'
#
loop_
_entity.id
_entity.type
_entity.pdbx_description
1 polymer ?
#
loop_
_entity_poly.entity_id
_entity_poly.type
_entity_poly.pdbx_seq_one_letter_code
_entity_poly.pdbx_strand_id
1 'polypeptide(L)'
;MKEEVKGIPVRVALRCRPLVPKEISEGCQMCLSFVPGEPQVVLGTDKSFTYDFVFDPSTEQEEVFNTAVAPLIKGIFKGYNATVLAYGQTGSGKTYSMGGAYTAEQENEPTVGVIPRVIQLLFKEIDKKSDIEFTLKVSYLEIYNEEILDLLCPSREKASQINIREDPKEGIKIVGLTEKTVVVALDTVSCLEQGNNCRTVASTAMNSQSSRSHAIFTISIEQRRKTDKNSSFRSKLHLVDLAGSERQKKTKAEGDRLKEGLQF
;
A
#
# COMPACT_ATOMS: atom_id res chain seq x y z
N MET A 1 -27.20 -22.58 -3.87
CA MET A 1 -26.01 -23.07 -4.60
C MET A 1 -24.94 -22.01 -4.49
N LYS A 2 -23.90 -22.23 -3.68
CA LYS A 2 -22.69 -21.40 -3.77
C LYS A 2 -21.94 -21.90 -5.00
N GLU A 3 -21.77 -21.05 -6.01
CA GLU A 3 -20.87 -21.36 -7.12
C GLU A 3 -19.49 -21.69 -6.54
N GLU A 4 -18.93 -22.84 -6.93
CA GLU A 4 -17.55 -23.16 -6.60
C GLU A 4 -16.66 -22.14 -7.31
N VAL A 5 -16.09 -21.21 -6.53
CA VAL A 5 -15.04 -20.32 -7.01
C VAL A 5 -13.83 -21.18 -7.36
N LYS A 6 -13.69 -21.52 -8.64
CA LYS A 6 -12.49 -22.20 -9.15
C LYS A 6 -11.32 -21.21 -9.17
N GLY A 7 -10.44 -21.31 -8.18
CA GLY A 7 -9.20 -20.54 -8.10
C GLY A 7 -8.99 -19.88 -6.74
N ILE A 8 -7.87 -19.16 -6.60
CA ILE A 8 -7.60 -18.29 -5.43
C ILE A 8 -8.03 -16.87 -5.84
N PRO A 9 -9.23 -16.40 -5.44
CA PRO A 9 -9.72 -15.08 -5.83
C PRO A 9 -8.94 -13.96 -5.15
N VAL A 10 -8.95 -12.77 -5.75
CA VAL A 10 -8.53 -11.55 -5.07
C VAL A 10 -9.47 -11.31 -3.89
N ARG A 11 -8.88 -11.04 -2.72
CA ARG A 11 -9.62 -10.70 -1.50
C ARG A 11 -9.82 -9.19 -1.44
N VAL A 12 -11.01 -8.74 -1.03
CA VAL A 12 -11.39 -7.33 -0.96
C VAL A 12 -11.85 -6.99 0.47
N ALA A 13 -11.21 -5.98 1.06
CA ALA A 13 -11.62 -5.37 2.31
C ALA A 13 -12.19 -3.97 2.03
N LEU A 14 -13.46 -3.74 2.37
CA LEU A 14 -14.04 -2.40 2.39
C LEU A 14 -13.70 -1.77 3.74
N ARG A 15 -13.06 -0.60 3.73
CA ARG A 15 -12.92 0.24 4.91
C ARG A 15 -13.64 1.58 4.76
N CYS A 16 -14.59 1.85 5.66
CA CYS A 16 -15.23 3.14 5.77
C CYS A 16 -14.53 3.99 6.83
N ARG A 17 -14.19 5.23 6.51
CA ARG A 17 -13.63 6.18 7.49
C ARG A 17 -14.74 6.99 8.17
N PRO A 18 -14.49 7.55 9.36
CA PRO A 18 -15.36 8.58 9.93
C PRO A 18 -15.55 9.77 9.00
N LEU A 19 -16.65 10.51 9.19
CA LEU A 19 -16.85 11.80 8.54
C LEU A 19 -15.74 12.77 8.97
N VAL A 20 -15.17 13.50 8.01
CA VAL A 20 -14.17 14.54 8.31
C VAL A 20 -14.85 15.86 8.66
N PRO A 21 -14.18 16.78 9.39
CA PRO A 21 -14.78 18.05 9.83
C PRO A 21 -15.44 18.86 8.71
N LYS A 22 -14.85 18.84 7.50
CA LYS A 22 -15.42 19.50 6.32
C LYS A 22 -16.79 18.94 5.95
N GLU A 23 -16.93 17.62 5.91
CA GLU A 23 -18.20 16.95 5.57
C GLU A 23 -19.27 17.25 6.63
N ILE A 24 -18.88 17.25 7.91
CA ILE A 24 -19.78 17.61 9.02
C ILE A 24 -20.23 19.06 8.89
N SER A 25 -19.30 19.99 8.60
CA SER A 25 -19.61 21.41 8.42
C SER A 25 -20.50 21.71 7.21
N GLU A 26 -20.41 20.88 6.17
CA GLU A 26 -21.26 20.93 4.98
C GLU A 26 -22.63 20.26 5.20
N GLY A 27 -22.90 19.73 6.40
CA GLY A 27 -24.15 19.05 6.74
C GLY A 27 -24.30 17.66 6.13
N CYS A 28 -23.20 17.01 5.74
CA CYS A 28 -23.24 15.64 5.22
C CYS A 28 -23.66 14.65 6.31
N GLN A 29 -24.43 13.64 5.90
CA GLN A 29 -24.84 12.53 6.76
C GLN A 29 -24.22 11.23 6.28
N MET A 30 -24.10 10.26 7.18
CA MET A 30 -23.62 8.92 6.84
C MET A 30 -24.63 8.26 5.89
N CYS A 31 -24.17 7.87 4.70
CA CYS A 31 -25.00 7.19 3.70
C CYS A 31 -24.75 5.67 3.61
N LEU A 32 -23.82 5.17 4.42
CA LEU A 32 -23.50 3.75 4.56
C LEU A 32 -24.00 3.23 5.90
N SER A 33 -24.60 2.05 5.89
CA SER A 33 -24.90 1.28 7.10
C SER A 33 -24.26 -0.10 7.01
N PHE A 34 -24.02 -0.72 8.17
CA PHE A 34 -23.24 -1.95 8.30
C PHE A 34 -24.08 -3.01 8.99
N VAL A 35 -23.99 -4.26 8.51
CA VAL A 35 -24.71 -5.39 9.09
C VAL A 35 -23.82 -6.05 10.14
N PRO A 36 -24.17 -6.03 11.44
CA PRO A 36 -23.31 -6.58 12.49
C PRO A 36 -23.01 -8.07 12.28
N GLY A 37 -21.72 -8.42 12.33
CA GLY A 37 -21.27 -9.81 12.18
C GLY A 37 -21.25 -10.34 10.74
N GLU A 38 -21.67 -9.55 9.76
CA GLU A 38 -21.61 -9.90 8.34
C GLU A 38 -20.66 -8.97 7.59
N PRO A 39 -19.88 -9.47 6.61
CA PRO A 39 -19.04 -8.62 5.77
C PRO A 39 -19.89 -7.92 4.69
N GLN A 40 -20.94 -7.20 5.13
CA GLN A 40 -21.92 -6.55 4.27
C GLN A 40 -22.09 -5.07 4.63
N VAL A 41 -22.16 -4.24 3.59
CA VAL A 41 -22.48 -2.81 3.68
C VAL A 41 -23.74 -2.51 2.88
N VAL A 42 -24.55 -1.56 3.34
CA VAL A 42 -25.73 -1.06 2.63
C VAL A 42 -25.56 0.42 2.33
N LEU A 43 -25.64 0.78 1.05
CA LEU A 43 -25.61 2.15 0.55
C LEU A 43 -27.05 2.67 0.36
N GLY A 44 -27.40 3.74 1.07
CA GLY A 44 -28.77 4.25 1.07
C GLY A 44 -29.71 3.26 1.74
N THR A 45 -30.83 2.94 1.09
CA THR A 45 -31.90 2.10 1.66
C THR A 45 -32.02 0.72 1.02
N ASP A 46 -31.38 0.48 -0.12
CA ASP A 46 -31.70 -0.68 -0.97
C ASP A 46 -30.48 -1.39 -1.60
N LYS A 47 -29.28 -0.79 -1.59
CA LYS A 47 -28.11 -1.36 -2.27
C LYS A 47 -27.14 -2.01 -1.30
N SER A 48 -27.20 -3.34 -1.20
CA SER A 48 -26.28 -4.13 -0.38
C SER A 48 -25.11 -4.69 -1.18
N PHE A 49 -23.91 -4.64 -0.61
CA PHE A 49 -22.69 -5.22 -1.17
C PHE A 49 -21.98 -6.08 -0.13
N THR A 50 -21.53 -7.26 -0.54
CA THR A 50 -20.79 -8.20 0.33
C THR A 50 -19.34 -8.30 -0.14
N TYR A 51 -18.42 -8.27 0.81
CA TYR A 51 -16.97 -8.35 0.59
C TYR A 51 -16.36 -9.49 1.41
N ASP A 52 -15.05 -9.68 1.35
CA ASP A 52 -14.37 -10.62 2.26
C ASP A 52 -14.29 -10.04 3.67
N PHE A 53 -14.09 -8.72 3.77
CA PHE A 53 -14.05 -7.98 5.03
C PHE A 53 -14.75 -6.63 4.87
N VAL A 54 -15.49 -6.20 5.90
CA VAL A 54 -16.08 -4.87 5.98
C VAL A 54 -15.71 -4.26 7.32
N PHE A 55 -15.09 -3.09 7.27
CA PHE A 55 -14.63 -2.31 8.41
C PHE A 55 -15.40 -1.01 8.45
N ASP A 56 -16.15 -0.80 9.53
CA ASP A 56 -16.94 0.40 9.75
C ASP A 56 -16.05 1.56 10.29
N PRO A 57 -16.59 2.79 10.42
CA PRO A 57 -15.82 3.94 10.89
C PRO A 57 -15.13 3.78 12.25
N SER A 58 -15.58 2.87 13.11
CA SER A 58 -14.97 2.61 14.41
C SER A 58 -13.77 1.65 14.36
N THR A 59 -13.58 0.94 13.24
CA THR A 59 -12.50 -0.04 13.11
C THR A 59 -11.11 0.62 13.11
N GLU A 60 -10.27 0.20 14.05
CA GLU A 60 -8.90 0.70 14.21
C GLU A 60 -7.92 0.08 13.20
N GLN A 61 -6.75 0.71 13.04
CA GLN A 61 -5.70 0.25 12.12
C GLN A 61 -5.21 -1.16 12.42
N GLU A 62 -5.11 -1.50 13.71
CA GLU A 62 -4.63 -2.79 14.16
C GLU A 62 -5.59 -3.92 13.75
N GLU A 63 -6.89 -3.70 13.90
CA GLU A 63 -7.91 -4.69 13.53
C GLU A 63 -7.92 -4.93 12.01
N VAL A 64 -7.81 -3.87 11.21
CA VAL A 64 -7.67 -3.98 9.74
C VAL A 64 -6.44 -4.83 9.38
N PHE A 65 -5.30 -4.54 10.00
CA PHE A 65 -4.06 -5.26 9.74
C PHE A 65 -4.16 -6.74 10.14
N ASN A 66 -4.57 -7.02 11.37
CA ASN A 66 -4.63 -8.38 11.92
C ASN A 66 -5.61 -9.27 11.14
N THR A 67 -6.74 -8.70 10.72
CA THR A 67 -7.82 -9.45 10.06
C THR A 67 -7.54 -9.67 8.57
N ALA A 68 -7.19 -8.61 7.83
CA ALA A 68 -7.12 -8.67 6.37
C ALA A 68 -5.69 -8.83 5.82
N VAL A 69 -4.65 -8.37 6.52
CA VAL A 69 -3.29 -8.26 5.97
C VAL A 69 -2.32 -9.30 6.55
N ALA A 70 -2.30 -9.47 7.87
CA ALA A 70 -1.38 -10.40 8.53
C ALA A 70 -1.41 -11.84 7.97
N PRO A 71 -2.56 -12.41 7.56
CA PRO A 71 -2.59 -13.72 6.91
C PRO A 71 -1.79 -13.80 5.60
N LEU A 72 -1.72 -12.69 4.83
CA LEU A 72 -0.96 -12.63 3.57
C LEU A 72 0.54 -12.75 3.81
N ILE A 73 1.03 -12.17 4.91
CA ILE A 73 2.46 -12.21 5.29
C ILE A 73 2.93 -13.64 5.55
N LYS A 74 2.05 -14.52 6.06
CA LYS A 74 2.36 -15.95 6.21
C LYS A 74 2.59 -16.64 4.85
N GLY A 75 1.94 -16.17 3.79
CA GLY A 75 2.12 -16.67 2.42
C GLY A 75 3.49 -16.33 1.83
N ILE A 76 4.02 -15.14 2.15
CA ILE A 76 5.37 -14.71 1.74
C ILE A 76 6.43 -15.71 2.21
N PHE A 77 6.36 -16.17 3.45
CA PHE A 77 7.28 -17.18 3.99
C PHE A 77 7.16 -18.56 3.34
N LYS A 78 6.10 -18.80 2.55
CA LYS A 78 5.95 -20.01 1.72
C LYS A 78 6.45 -19.81 0.28
N GLY A 79 7.01 -18.64 -0.03
CA GLY A 79 7.54 -18.30 -1.36
C GLY A 79 6.50 -17.70 -2.32
N TYR A 80 5.32 -17.31 -1.84
CA TYR A 80 4.32 -16.64 -2.68
C TYR A 80 4.57 -15.14 -2.75
N ASN A 81 4.27 -14.52 -3.90
CA ASN A 81 4.15 -13.06 -3.98
C ASN A 81 2.83 -12.63 -3.33
N ALA A 82 2.81 -11.43 -2.74
CA ALA A 82 1.58 -10.84 -2.23
C ALA A 82 1.54 -9.34 -2.54
N THR A 83 0.33 -8.82 -2.68
CA THR A 83 0.10 -7.40 -2.91
C THR A 83 -1.03 -6.93 -2.01
N VAL A 84 -0.82 -5.80 -1.32
CA VAL A 84 -1.88 -5.04 -0.65
C VAL A 84 -1.97 -3.70 -1.37
N LEU A 85 -3.14 -3.39 -1.93
CA LEU A 85 -3.39 -2.10 -2.57
C LEU A 85 -4.56 -1.36 -1.91
N ALA A 86 -4.36 -0.09 -1.61
CA ALA A 86 -5.42 0.79 -1.16
C ALA A 86 -6.03 1.54 -2.35
N TYR A 87 -7.35 1.45 -2.50
CA TYR A 87 -8.11 2.07 -3.59
C TYR A 87 -9.30 2.87 -3.05
N GLY A 88 -9.68 3.95 -3.74
CA GLY A 88 -10.80 4.79 -3.36
C GLY A 88 -10.63 6.26 -3.78
N GLN A 89 -11.66 7.06 -3.54
CA GLN A 89 -11.69 8.48 -3.87
C GLN A 89 -10.57 9.27 -3.16
N THR A 90 -10.16 10.41 -3.73
CA THR A 90 -9.35 11.42 -3.01
C THR A 90 -9.96 11.75 -1.65
N GLY A 91 -9.16 11.65 -0.59
CA GLY A 91 -9.61 11.86 0.79
C GLY A 91 -10.33 10.67 1.44
N SER A 92 -10.40 9.49 0.81
CA SER A 92 -11.04 8.30 1.40
C SER A 92 -10.24 7.60 2.50
N GLY A 93 -8.97 7.97 2.70
CA GLY A 93 -8.08 7.37 3.72
C GLY A 93 -7.13 6.28 3.22
N LYS A 94 -6.80 6.24 1.91
CA LYS A 94 -5.82 5.29 1.34
C LYS A 94 -4.45 5.41 2.00
N THR A 95 -3.83 6.59 1.92
CA THR A 95 -2.52 6.88 2.53
C THR A 95 -2.52 6.67 4.04
N TYR A 96 -3.62 7.02 4.72
CA TYR A 96 -3.81 6.75 6.15
C TYR A 96 -3.80 5.24 6.44
N SER A 97 -4.55 4.45 5.66
CA SER A 97 -4.61 2.99 5.83
C SER A 97 -3.26 2.34 5.57
N MET A 98 -2.55 2.76 4.51
CA MET A 98 -1.24 2.19 4.17
C MET A 98 -0.12 2.68 5.09
N GLY A 99 -0.25 3.84 5.73
CA GLY A 99 0.86 4.47 6.46
C GLY A 99 1.85 5.17 5.52
N GLY A 100 1.37 5.69 4.37
CA GLY A 100 2.21 6.37 3.37
C GLY A 100 2.69 7.78 3.77
N ALA A 101 2.40 8.20 5.00
CA ALA A 101 2.92 9.43 5.62
C ALA A 101 3.53 9.14 7.01
N TYR A 102 3.91 7.88 7.26
CA TYR A 102 4.50 7.43 8.51
C TYR A 102 5.87 8.09 8.77
N THR A 103 6.12 8.43 10.04
CA THR A 103 7.43 8.80 10.60
C THR A 103 7.74 7.96 11.85
N ALA A 104 9.03 7.76 12.19
CA ALA A 104 9.47 6.97 13.35
C ALA A 104 8.88 7.47 14.67
N GLU A 105 8.58 8.76 14.73
CA GLU A 105 7.92 9.40 15.88
C GLU A 105 6.54 8.79 16.17
N GLN A 106 5.89 8.18 15.16
CA GLN A 106 4.59 7.56 15.25
C GLN A 106 4.64 6.07 15.58
N GLU A 107 5.81 5.45 15.81
CA GLU A 107 5.96 3.99 15.93
C GLU A 107 5.00 3.34 16.95
N ASN A 108 4.72 4.03 18.05
CA ASN A 108 3.87 3.54 19.15
C ASN A 108 2.42 4.04 19.07
N GLU A 109 2.06 4.79 18.03
CA GLU A 109 0.71 5.32 17.88
C GLU A 109 -0.25 4.24 17.37
N PRO A 110 -1.49 4.15 17.89
CA PRO A 110 -2.49 3.22 17.36
C PRO A 110 -2.83 3.52 15.90
N THR A 111 -2.55 4.74 15.44
CA THR A 111 -2.81 5.23 14.08
C THR A 111 -1.83 4.72 13.01
N VAL A 112 -0.80 3.97 13.40
CA VAL A 112 0.16 3.37 12.46
C VAL A 112 -0.55 2.45 11.46
N GLY A 113 -0.28 2.68 10.18
CA GLY A 113 -0.92 1.96 9.06
C GLY A 113 -0.33 0.59 8.75
N VAL A 114 -0.68 0.07 7.58
CA VAL A 114 -0.31 -1.27 7.13
C VAL A 114 1.20 -1.45 6.95
N ILE A 115 1.89 -0.53 6.26
CA ILE A 115 3.30 -0.74 5.88
C ILE A 115 4.21 -0.94 7.11
N PRO A 116 4.18 -0.07 8.14
CA PRO A 116 5.04 -0.27 9.31
C PRO A 116 4.69 -1.55 10.10
N ARG A 117 3.39 -1.88 10.22
CA ARG A 117 2.94 -3.14 10.86
C ARG A 117 3.41 -4.37 10.10
N VAL A 118 3.42 -4.33 8.76
CA VAL A 118 4.00 -5.36 7.91
C VAL A 118 5.48 -5.53 8.19
N ILE A 119 6.24 -4.42 8.26
CA ILE A 119 7.69 -4.48 8.55
C ILE A 119 7.94 -5.14 9.91
N GLN A 120 7.24 -4.70 10.96
CA GLN A 120 7.36 -5.29 12.30
C GLN A 120 7.03 -6.79 12.32
N LEU A 121 5.91 -7.19 11.70
CA LEU A 121 5.52 -8.61 11.63
C LEU A 121 6.51 -9.44 10.82
N LEU A 122 7.03 -8.90 9.72
CA LEU A 122 7.98 -9.60 8.85
C LEU A 122 9.26 -9.93 9.62
N PHE A 123 9.88 -8.96 10.29
CA PHE A 123 11.10 -9.20 11.07
C PHE A 123 10.84 -10.10 12.29
N LYS A 124 9.70 -9.94 12.97
CA LYS A 124 9.27 -10.86 14.04
C LYS A 124 9.15 -12.30 13.57
N GLU A 125 8.73 -12.53 12.33
CA GLU A 125 8.62 -13.87 11.74
C GLU A 125 9.96 -14.42 11.20
N ILE A 126 10.87 -13.55 10.79
CA ILE A 126 12.26 -13.89 10.42
C ILE A 126 13.02 -14.38 11.65
N ASP A 127 12.93 -13.66 12.77
CA ASP A 127 13.63 -13.99 14.02
C ASP A 127 13.24 -15.38 14.57
N LYS A 128 12.03 -15.85 14.28
CA LYS A 128 11.55 -17.18 14.67
C LYS A 128 12.11 -18.32 13.81
N LYS A 129 12.71 -18.03 12.65
CA LYS A 129 13.12 -19.02 11.63
C LYS A 129 14.65 -19.12 11.56
N SER A 130 15.26 -19.63 12.63
CA SER A 130 16.72 -19.71 12.78
C SER A 130 17.43 -20.66 11.81
N ASP A 131 16.70 -21.57 11.16
CA ASP A 131 17.20 -22.54 10.18
C ASP A 131 17.28 -21.97 8.75
N ILE A 132 16.72 -20.77 8.53
CA ILE A 132 16.67 -20.08 7.25
C ILE A 132 17.56 -18.83 7.30
N GLU A 133 18.24 -18.55 6.20
CA GLU A 133 18.94 -17.29 5.94
C GLU A 133 18.06 -16.43 5.05
N PHE A 134 17.86 -15.17 5.44
CA PHE A 134 17.01 -14.21 4.73
C PHE A 134 17.85 -13.08 4.16
N THR A 135 17.60 -12.73 2.91
CA THR A 135 18.11 -11.50 2.28
C THR A 135 16.91 -10.64 1.91
N LEU A 136 16.84 -9.44 2.48
CA LEU A 136 15.76 -8.49 2.21
C LEU A 136 16.31 -7.30 1.43
N LYS A 137 15.55 -6.91 0.40
CA LYS A 137 15.77 -5.67 -0.33
C LYS A 137 14.47 -4.89 -0.42
N VAL A 138 14.58 -3.56 -0.39
CA VAL A 138 13.44 -2.68 -0.59
C VAL A 138 13.65 -1.72 -1.74
N SER A 139 12.58 -1.46 -2.47
CA SER A 139 12.50 -0.39 -3.46
C SER A 139 11.23 0.41 -3.20
N TYR A 140 11.28 1.71 -3.43
CA TYR A 140 10.12 2.57 -3.28
C TYR A 140 10.04 3.48 -4.49
N LEU A 141 8.93 3.39 -5.23
CA LEU A 141 8.69 4.21 -6.41
C LEU A 141 7.37 4.96 -6.31
N GLU A 142 7.30 6.02 -7.10
CA GLU A 142 6.11 6.81 -7.35
C GLU A 142 5.84 6.80 -8.86
N ILE A 143 4.57 6.66 -9.24
CA ILE A 143 4.10 6.90 -10.61
C ILE A 143 3.34 8.21 -10.57
N TYR A 144 3.86 9.20 -11.27
CA TYR A 144 3.28 10.54 -11.36
C TYR A 144 3.34 11.00 -12.81
N ASN A 145 2.20 11.42 -13.38
CA ASN A 145 2.11 11.90 -14.76
C ASN A 145 2.73 10.90 -15.77
N GLU A 146 2.41 9.61 -15.62
CA GLU A 146 2.96 8.49 -16.42
C GLU A 146 4.48 8.31 -16.36
N GLU A 147 5.18 9.02 -15.47
CA GLU A 147 6.60 8.86 -15.21
C GLU A 147 6.85 8.10 -13.91
N ILE A 148 7.86 7.22 -13.93
CA ILE A 148 8.31 6.48 -12.75
C ILE A 148 9.42 7.27 -12.08
N LEU A 149 9.21 7.60 -10.81
CA LEU A 149 10.16 8.29 -9.96
C LEU A 149 10.65 7.33 -8.87
N ASP A 150 11.96 7.28 -8.65
CA ASP A 150 12.57 6.52 -7.57
C ASP A 150 12.62 7.36 -6.29
N LEU A 151 11.84 6.95 -5.29
CA LEU A 151 11.72 7.65 -4.01
C LEU A 151 12.89 7.38 -3.06
N LEU A 152 13.75 6.41 -3.36
CA LEU A 152 14.96 6.11 -2.57
C LEU A 152 16.22 6.74 -3.18
N CYS A 153 16.14 7.30 -4.38
CA CYS A 153 17.26 7.95 -5.04
C CYS A 153 17.38 9.43 -4.61
N PRO A 154 18.54 9.87 -4.08
CA PRO A 154 18.74 11.25 -3.68
C PRO A 154 18.87 12.22 -4.88
N SER A 155 19.19 11.72 -6.08
CA SER A 155 19.30 12.53 -7.30
C SER A 155 18.14 12.26 -8.24
N ARG A 156 17.32 13.27 -8.47
CA ARG A 156 16.21 13.23 -9.45
C ARG A 156 16.70 13.14 -10.90
N GLU A 157 17.98 13.42 -11.17
CA GLU A 157 18.55 13.38 -12.52
C GLU A 157 18.57 11.95 -13.12
N LYS A 158 18.53 10.92 -12.27
CA LYS A 158 18.45 9.51 -12.68
C LYS A 158 17.03 9.03 -13.02
N ALA A 159 15.99 9.84 -12.81
CA ALA A 159 14.61 9.46 -13.14
C ALA A 159 14.45 9.08 -14.62
N SER A 160 15.19 9.75 -15.52
CA SER A 160 15.21 9.50 -16.97
C SER A 160 15.75 8.12 -17.39
N GLN A 161 16.25 7.31 -16.45
CA GLN A 161 16.83 5.98 -16.73
C GLN A 161 15.91 4.82 -16.30
N ILE A 162 14.77 5.10 -15.66
CA ILE A 162 13.89 4.06 -15.16
C ILE A 162 12.99 3.55 -16.27
N ASN A 163 13.10 2.25 -16.59
CA ASN A 163 12.35 1.63 -17.68
C ASN A 163 11.72 0.31 -17.25
N ILE A 164 10.48 0.09 -17.66
CA ILE A 164 9.81 -1.20 -17.51
C ILE A 164 10.31 -2.14 -18.60
N ARG A 165 10.75 -3.34 -18.21
CA ARG A 165 11.13 -4.44 -19.11
C ARG A 165 10.42 -5.72 -18.70
N GLU A 166 10.15 -6.58 -19.66
CA GLU A 166 9.60 -7.91 -19.41
C GLU A 166 10.72 -8.95 -19.51
N ASP A 167 10.93 -9.69 -18.42
CA ASP A 167 11.82 -10.84 -18.37
C ASP A 167 10.97 -12.13 -18.54
N PRO A 168 11.31 -13.02 -19.49
CA PRO A 168 10.52 -14.23 -19.74
C PRO A 168 10.38 -15.19 -18.54
N LYS A 169 11.27 -15.10 -17.55
CA LYS A 169 11.27 -15.97 -16.36
C LYS A 169 10.80 -15.23 -15.10
N GLU A 170 11.21 -13.98 -14.95
CA GLU A 170 10.97 -13.20 -13.72
C GLU A 170 9.83 -12.17 -13.86
N GLY A 171 9.22 -12.08 -15.05
CA GLY A 171 8.12 -11.16 -15.34
C GLY A 171 8.59 -9.71 -15.45
N ILE A 172 7.74 -8.77 -15.02
CA ILE A 172 8.03 -7.35 -15.14
C ILE A 172 9.19 -6.94 -14.21
N LYS A 173 10.20 -6.28 -14.79
CA LYS A 173 11.35 -5.68 -14.11
C LYS A 173 11.38 -4.18 -14.35
N ILE A 174 11.77 -3.44 -13.32
CA ILE A 174 11.97 -2.00 -13.40
C ILE A 174 13.48 -1.75 -13.39
N VAL A 175 14.05 -1.55 -14.57
CA VAL A 175 15.49 -1.32 -14.76
C VAL A 175 15.81 0.11 -14.33
N GLY A 176 16.87 0.28 -13.53
CA GLY A 176 17.31 1.59 -13.04
C GLY A 176 16.71 1.99 -11.69
N LEU A 177 15.75 1.23 -11.16
CA LEU A 177 15.20 1.46 -9.82
C LEU A 177 16.19 1.04 -8.74
N THR A 178 16.40 1.91 -7.74
CA THR A 178 17.28 1.64 -6.61
C THR A 178 16.65 0.59 -5.68
N GLU A 179 17.42 -0.46 -5.38
CA GLU A 179 17.11 -1.42 -4.31
C GLU A 179 18.11 -1.25 -3.16
N LYS A 180 17.61 -1.07 -1.93
CA LYS A 180 18.43 -1.05 -0.71
C LYS A 180 18.32 -2.36 0.03
N THR A 181 19.44 -2.99 0.35
CA THR A 181 19.47 -4.14 1.26
C THR A 181 19.21 -3.67 2.68
N VAL A 182 18.32 -4.35 3.40
CA VAL A 182 17.95 -4.03 4.79
C VAL A 182 18.20 -5.24 5.69
N VAL A 183 18.71 -5.00 6.90
CA VAL A 183 19.12 -6.07 7.82
C VAL A 183 18.20 -6.13 9.04
N VAL A 184 17.68 -4.98 9.48
CA VAL A 184 16.74 -4.89 10.60
C VAL A 184 15.49 -4.09 10.22
N ALA A 185 14.44 -4.21 11.04
CA ALA A 185 13.19 -3.48 10.86
C ALA A 185 13.40 -1.97 10.73
N LEU A 186 14.30 -1.42 11.55
CA LEU A 186 14.63 0.01 11.56
C LEU A 186 15.19 0.50 10.22
N ASP A 187 16.03 -0.28 9.55
CA ASP A 187 16.58 0.08 8.21
C ASP A 187 15.46 0.20 7.18
N THR A 188 14.48 -0.71 7.29
CA THR A 188 13.33 -0.80 6.40
C THR A 188 12.39 0.37 6.61
N VAL A 189 12.12 0.71 7.88
CA VAL A 189 11.35 1.89 8.28
C VAL A 189 12.04 3.17 7.80
N SER A 190 13.37 3.27 7.94
CA SER A 190 14.14 4.42 7.45
C SER A 190 13.99 4.62 5.93
N CYS A 191 13.90 3.53 5.16
CA CYS A 191 13.64 3.61 3.71
C CYS A 191 12.22 4.11 3.41
N LEU A 192 11.22 3.67 4.20
CA LEU A 192 9.85 4.16 4.08
C LEU A 192 9.77 5.67 4.36
N GLU A 193 10.41 6.14 5.43
CA GLU A 193 10.47 7.56 5.80
C GLU A 193 11.17 8.41 4.76
N GLN A 194 12.33 7.95 4.28
CA GLN A 194 13.06 8.62 3.23
C GLN A 194 12.15 8.83 2.00
N GLY A 195 11.49 7.77 1.54
CA GLY A 195 10.62 7.88 0.37
C GLY A 195 9.35 8.70 0.62
N ASN A 196 8.77 8.62 1.82
CA ASN A 196 7.65 9.48 2.21
C ASN A 196 8.06 10.96 2.19
N ASN A 197 9.23 11.30 2.72
CA ASN A 197 9.77 12.65 2.69
C ASN A 197 10.03 13.13 1.25
N CYS A 198 10.59 12.28 0.40
CA CYS A 198 10.79 12.60 -1.03
C CYS A 198 9.45 12.88 -1.73
N ARG A 199 8.43 12.09 -1.44
CA ARG A 199 7.05 12.26 -1.95
C ARG A 199 6.41 13.55 -1.42
N THR A 200 6.59 13.87 -0.14
CA THR A 200 6.09 15.12 0.46
C THR A 200 6.77 16.37 -0.11
N VAL A 201 8.09 16.36 -0.31
CA VAL A 201 8.82 17.50 -0.89
C VAL A 201 8.41 17.74 -2.35
N ALA A 202 8.16 16.67 -3.12
CA ALA A 202 7.55 16.81 -4.45
C ALA A 202 6.17 17.50 -4.37
N SER A 203 5.38 17.15 -3.34
CA SER A 203 4.06 17.72 -3.13
C SER A 203 4.05 19.19 -2.68
N THR A 204 5.03 19.65 -1.90
CA THR A 204 5.08 21.06 -1.47
C THR A 204 5.59 21.99 -2.57
N ALA A 205 6.43 21.48 -3.47
CA ALA A 205 6.86 22.20 -4.66
C ALA A 205 5.75 22.36 -5.72
N MET A 206 4.74 21.47 -5.75
CA MET A 206 3.72 21.42 -6.83
C MET A 206 2.24 21.23 -6.40
N ASN A 207 1.86 21.40 -5.12
CA ASN A 207 0.54 21.15 -4.48
C ASN A 207 0.32 19.71 -3.97
N SER A 208 -0.61 19.54 -3.02
CA SER A 208 -0.87 18.30 -2.25
C SER A 208 -1.05 17.01 -3.08
N GLN A 209 0.06 16.36 -3.39
CA GLN A 209 0.25 15.32 -4.42
C GLN A 209 -0.06 13.89 -3.96
N SER A 210 -0.23 13.59 -2.67
CA SER A 210 -0.55 12.20 -2.26
C SER A 210 -1.87 11.67 -2.85
N SER A 211 -2.72 12.57 -3.34
CA SER A 211 -3.93 12.24 -4.10
C SER A 211 -3.72 11.97 -5.60
N ARG A 212 -2.54 12.29 -6.15
CA ARG A 212 -2.26 12.38 -7.60
C ARG A 212 -1.12 11.51 -8.09
N SER A 213 -0.53 10.72 -7.21
CA SER A 213 0.52 9.77 -7.56
C SER A 213 0.31 8.43 -6.89
N HIS A 214 0.66 7.37 -7.59
CA HIS A 214 0.64 6.02 -7.04
C HIS A 214 1.99 5.73 -6.41
N ALA A 215 2.02 5.25 -5.18
CA ALA A 215 3.26 4.86 -4.51
C ALA A 215 3.29 3.34 -4.33
N ILE A 216 4.41 2.71 -4.67
CA ILE A 216 4.61 1.26 -4.54
C ILE A 216 5.86 1.01 -3.72
N PHE A 217 5.67 0.61 -2.46
CA PHE A 217 6.74 0.13 -1.60
C PHE A 217 6.85 -1.39 -1.75
N THR A 218 7.99 -1.87 -2.23
CA THR A 218 8.21 -3.31 -2.48
C THR A 218 9.28 -3.84 -1.54
N ILE A 219 8.98 -4.98 -0.90
CA ILE A 219 9.94 -5.77 -0.14
C ILE A 219 10.20 -7.08 -0.89
N SER A 220 11.41 -7.22 -1.43
CA SER A 220 11.91 -8.44 -2.05
C SER A 220 12.58 -9.30 -0.97
N ILE A 221 12.15 -10.55 -0.84
CA ILE A 221 12.59 -11.47 0.20
C ILE A 221 13.13 -12.73 -0.48
N GLU A 222 14.39 -13.03 -0.23
CA GLU A 222 15.03 -14.29 -0.61
C GLU A 222 15.27 -15.12 0.65
N GLN A 223 14.84 -16.39 0.61
CA GLN A 223 14.93 -17.33 1.71
C GLN A 223 15.77 -18.52 1.28
N ARG A 224 16.79 -18.89 2.07
CA ARG A 224 17.66 -20.03 1.79
C ARG A 224 17.82 -20.88 3.04
N ARG A 225 17.68 -22.20 2.93
CA ARG A 225 17.94 -23.10 4.06
C ARG A 225 19.43 -23.13 4.36
N LYS A 226 19.81 -23.05 5.64
CA LYS A 226 21.24 -23.12 6.03
C LYS A 226 21.88 -24.46 5.67
N THR A 227 21.09 -25.54 5.70
CA THR A 227 21.53 -26.91 5.40
C THR A 227 21.55 -27.24 3.90
N ASP A 228 20.83 -26.48 3.08
CA ASP A 228 20.77 -26.69 1.63
C ASP A 228 20.83 -25.34 0.91
N LYS A 229 22.03 -25.00 0.46
CA LYS A 229 22.30 -23.72 -0.21
C LYS A 229 21.77 -23.68 -1.65
N ASN A 230 21.35 -24.81 -2.22
CA ASN A 230 20.89 -24.88 -3.62
C ASN A 230 19.39 -24.59 -3.76
N SER A 231 18.62 -24.68 -2.68
CA SER A 231 17.19 -24.34 -2.67
C SER A 231 16.99 -22.94 -2.07
N SER A 232 16.65 -21.96 -2.91
CA SER A 232 16.15 -20.66 -2.46
C SER A 232 14.75 -20.35 -2.98
N PHE A 233 13.97 -19.64 -2.17
CA PHE A 233 12.68 -19.08 -2.56
C PHE A 233 12.81 -17.58 -2.65
N ARG A 234 12.23 -16.99 -3.70
CA ARG A 234 12.13 -15.54 -3.88
C ARG A 234 10.67 -15.16 -3.93
N SER A 235 10.31 -14.18 -3.11
CA SER A 235 8.96 -13.63 -3.04
C SER A 235 9.02 -12.11 -2.97
N LYS A 236 8.04 -11.44 -3.56
CA LYS A 236 7.88 -9.99 -3.49
C LYS A 236 6.58 -9.65 -2.77
N LEU A 237 6.67 -8.70 -1.84
CA LEU A 237 5.53 -8.06 -1.21
C LEU A 237 5.39 -6.64 -1.73
N HIS A 238 4.29 -6.34 -2.41
CA HIS A 238 3.98 -5.01 -2.92
C HIS A 238 2.94 -4.34 -2.02
N LEU A 239 3.27 -3.15 -1.52
CA LEU A 239 2.40 -2.33 -0.67
C LEU A 239 2.11 -1.04 -1.43
N VAL A 240 0.88 -0.93 -1.93
CA VAL A 240 0.49 0.06 -2.95
C VAL A 240 -0.49 1.07 -2.37
N ASP A 241 -0.11 2.34 -2.40
CA ASP A 241 -0.99 3.48 -2.09
C ASP A 241 -1.35 4.18 -3.40
N LEU A 242 -2.54 3.92 -3.93
CA LEU A 242 -2.96 4.49 -5.22
C LEU A 242 -3.35 5.97 -5.09
N ALA A 243 -3.24 6.70 -6.19
CA ALA A 243 -3.87 8.00 -6.35
C ALA A 243 -5.39 7.89 -6.15
N GLY A 244 -6.03 9.00 -5.78
CA GLY A 244 -7.47 9.07 -5.63
C GLY A 244 -8.19 9.26 -6.94
N SER A 245 -9.27 8.51 -7.16
CA SER A 245 -10.17 8.78 -8.28
C SER A 245 -10.96 10.07 -7.98
N GLU A 246 -10.86 11.09 -8.82
CA GLU A 246 -11.54 12.37 -8.63
C GLU A 246 -12.38 12.78 -9.84
N ARG A 247 -13.59 13.28 -9.59
CA ARG A 247 -14.47 13.82 -10.65
C ARG A 247 -14.26 15.33 -10.76
N GLN A 248 -13.94 15.80 -11.96
CA GLN A 248 -13.68 17.22 -12.28
C GLN A 248 -14.69 18.22 -11.70
N LYS A 249 -15.98 17.87 -11.66
CA LYS A 249 -17.04 18.80 -11.18
C LYS A 249 -16.89 19.22 -9.71
N LYS A 250 -16.11 18.51 -8.90
CA LYS A 250 -15.90 18.84 -7.47
C LYS A 250 -14.56 19.52 -7.18
N THR A 251 -13.57 19.46 -8.08
CA THR A 251 -12.20 19.89 -7.76
C THR A 251 -11.89 21.36 -8.08
N LYS A 252 -12.76 22.08 -8.83
CA LYS A 252 -12.49 23.45 -9.34
C LYS A 252 -11.05 23.60 -9.87
N ALA A 253 -10.51 22.54 -10.46
CA ALA A 253 -9.12 22.49 -10.88
C ALA A 253 -8.95 23.26 -12.21
N GLU A 254 -7.98 24.17 -12.26
CA GLU A 254 -7.64 24.97 -13.45
C GLU A 254 -6.17 24.72 -13.85
N GLY A 255 -5.82 24.96 -15.13
CA GLY A 255 -4.45 24.87 -15.63
C GLY A 255 -3.89 23.45 -15.64
N ASP A 256 -2.63 23.27 -15.21
CA ASP A 256 -1.96 21.96 -15.17
C ASP A 256 -2.70 20.96 -14.27
N ARG A 257 -3.42 21.44 -13.24
CA ARG A 257 -4.29 20.61 -12.39
C ARG A 257 -5.44 19.96 -13.15
N LEU A 258 -5.89 20.55 -14.27
CA LEU A 258 -6.95 19.98 -15.11
C LEU A 258 -6.41 18.85 -16.01
N LYS A 259 -5.17 18.98 -16.50
CA LYS A 259 -4.52 17.96 -17.34
C LYS A 259 -4.21 16.70 -16.53
N GLU A 260 -3.71 16.86 -15.31
CA GLU A 260 -3.44 15.74 -14.40
C GLU A 260 -4.71 14.96 -14.07
N GLY A 261 -5.80 15.64 -13.68
CA GLY A 261 -7.07 14.97 -13.37
C GLY A 261 -7.83 14.39 -14.58
N LEU A 262 -7.36 14.65 -15.82
CA LEU A 262 -7.87 14.03 -17.05
C LEU A 262 -7.11 12.75 -17.43
N GLN A 263 -5.91 12.57 -16.88
CA GLN A 263 -5.05 11.42 -17.15
C GLN A 263 -5.28 10.24 -16.19
N PHE A 264 -6.21 10.40 -15.22
CA PHE A 264 -6.61 9.36 -14.25
C PHE A 264 -8.10 9.02 -14.33
#